data_AF-A0A3R6NWN7-F1
#
_entry.id   AF-A0A3R6NWN7-F1
#
_cell.length_a   1.000
_cell.length_b   1.000
_cell.length_c   1.000
_cell.angle_alpha   90.00
_cell.angle_beta   90.00
_cell.angle_gamma   90.00
#
_symmetry.space_group_name_H-M   'P 1'
#
loop_
_entity.id
_entity.type
_entity.pdbx_description
1 polymer ?
#
loop_
_entity_poly.entity_id
_entity_poly.type
_entity_poly.pdbx_seq_one_letter_code
_entity_poly.pdbx_strand_id
1 'polypeptide(L)'
;MAYVICNDKEQYIAHDPIKMIYYVADNIEEAKKWDKIVKANNYARSMPKQFKGYNFAVKYVVQQEHQISGISHKENLPYTIPEKMEELLALSEELDSRRLYLLQEIHNVELEIVDIEHAAEFYNLNAAQGYKIYKMLHDSRIKRREMKDELEQIKYLQSAHLVRKELNTAKRSISGMKNRKYGARINKELFGV
;
A
#
# COMPACT_ATOMS: atom_id res chain seq x y z
N MET A 1 16.20 -23.05 16.88
CA MET A 1 15.70 -23.92 17.97
C MET A 1 14.99 -23.04 19.00
N ALA A 2 13.85 -23.45 19.55
CA ALA A 2 13.12 -22.62 20.51
C ALA A 2 12.62 -23.44 21.71
N TYR A 3 12.47 -22.76 22.85
CA TYR A 3 11.84 -23.31 24.04
C TYR A 3 10.51 -22.59 24.24
N VAL A 4 9.46 -23.32 24.62
CA VAL A 4 8.17 -22.77 25.03
C VAL A 4 7.83 -23.24 26.44
N ILE A 5 6.89 -22.58 27.09
CA ILE A 5 6.40 -22.99 28.40
C ILE A 5 4.94 -23.42 28.23
N CYS A 6 4.64 -24.67 28.58
CA CYS A 6 3.29 -25.22 28.44
C CYS A 6 2.90 -26.10 29.63
N ASN A 7 1.60 -26.35 29.80
CA ASN A 7 1.08 -27.26 30.82
C ASN A 7 0.60 -28.60 30.23
N ASP A 8 0.05 -29.46 31.09
CA ASP A 8 -0.50 -30.78 30.72
C ASP A 8 -1.75 -30.69 29.83
N LYS A 9 -2.41 -29.53 29.79
CA LYS A 9 -3.60 -29.26 28.97
C LYS A 9 -3.26 -28.64 27.61
N GLU A 10 -1.99 -28.69 27.20
CA GLU A 10 -1.48 -28.07 25.98
C GLU A 10 -1.76 -26.57 25.87
N GLN A 11 -1.78 -25.86 27.00
CA GLN A 11 -1.84 -24.41 27.03
C GLN A 11 -0.43 -23.84 27.16
N TYR A 12 -0.20 -22.67 26.57
CA TYR A 12 1.12 -22.07 26.40
C TYR A 12 1.18 -20.67 27.00
N ILE A 13 2.36 -20.26 27.47
CA ILE A 13 2.58 -18.87 27.87
C ILE A 13 2.91 -18.03 26.64
N ALA A 14 2.08 -17.03 26.37
CA ALA A 14 2.24 -16.03 25.31
C ALA A 14 2.62 -14.65 25.89
N HIS A 15 3.08 -13.75 25.04
CA HIS A 15 3.50 -12.40 25.42
C HIS A 15 3.01 -11.37 24.40
N ASP A 16 2.20 -10.43 24.84
CA ASP A 16 1.75 -9.29 24.04
C ASP A 16 2.81 -8.18 24.11
N PRO A 17 3.54 -7.88 23.00
CA PRO A 17 4.58 -6.85 23.00
C PRO A 17 4.04 -5.42 23.09
N ILE A 18 2.77 -5.20 22.75
CA ILE A 18 2.13 -3.88 22.77
C ILE A 18 1.69 -3.57 24.20
N LYS A 19 1.05 -4.53 24.85
CA LYS A 19 0.55 -4.39 26.23
C LYS A 19 1.60 -4.74 27.30
N MET A 20 2.72 -5.34 26.90
CA MET A 20 3.79 -5.82 27.81
C MET A 20 3.28 -6.80 28.88
N ILE A 21 2.29 -7.63 28.53
CA ILE A 21 1.69 -8.62 29.44
C ILE A 21 1.91 -10.03 28.94
N TYR A 22 1.98 -10.97 29.89
CA TYR A 22 1.94 -12.40 29.62
C TYR A 22 0.55 -12.95 29.85
N TYR A 23 0.13 -13.89 29.01
CA TYR A 23 -1.17 -14.55 29.07
C TYR A 23 -1.07 -16.02 28.68
N VAL A 24 -2.15 -16.77 28.88
CA VAL A 24 -2.25 -18.19 28.49
C VAL A 24 -2.92 -18.26 27.12
N ALA A 25 -2.27 -18.91 26.16
CA ALA A 25 -2.79 -19.19 24.83
C ALA A 25 -3.05 -20.70 24.68
N ASP A 26 -4.06 -21.07 23.91
CA ASP A 26 -4.39 -22.48 23.65
C ASP A 26 -3.69 -23.04 22.40
N ASN A 27 -2.81 -22.25 21.78
CA ASN A 27 -2.03 -22.68 20.60
C ASN A 27 -0.52 -22.42 20.79
N ILE A 28 0.30 -23.24 20.12
CA ILE A 28 1.77 -23.15 20.18
C ILE A 28 2.33 -22.00 19.33
N GLU A 29 1.53 -21.48 18.39
CA GLU A 29 1.95 -20.43 17.45
C GLU A 29 2.08 -19.07 18.16
N GLU A 30 1.14 -18.75 19.06
CA GLU A 30 1.15 -17.56 19.91
C GLU A 30 2.09 -17.68 21.11
N ALA A 31 2.57 -18.89 21.40
CA ALA A 31 3.48 -19.13 22.51
C ALA A 31 4.73 -18.25 22.40
N LYS A 32 5.14 -17.68 23.53
CA LYS A 32 6.43 -17.01 23.63
C LYS A 32 7.53 -18.04 23.39
N LYS A 33 8.37 -17.77 22.39
CA LYS A 33 9.53 -18.59 22.04
C LYS A 33 10.78 -17.97 22.68
N TRP A 34 11.52 -18.77 23.45
CA TRP A 34 12.80 -18.40 24.02
C TRP A 34 13.94 -19.06 23.24
N ASP A 35 14.99 -18.30 22.94
CA ASP A 35 16.15 -18.82 22.21
C ASP A 35 17.10 -19.68 23.07
N LYS A 36 17.02 -19.52 24.40
CA LYS A 36 17.88 -20.22 25.37
C LYS A 36 17.02 -20.86 26.46
N ILE A 37 17.28 -22.13 26.76
CA ILE A 37 16.59 -22.87 27.83
C ILE A 37 16.71 -22.16 29.19
N VAL A 38 17.86 -21.54 29.46
CA VAL A 38 18.12 -20.80 30.69
C VAL A 38 17.12 -19.65 30.87
N LYS A 39 16.80 -18.92 29.80
CA LYS A 39 15.82 -17.82 29.86
C LYS A 39 14.40 -18.33 30.12
N ALA A 40 14.02 -19.43 29.47
CA ALA A 40 12.72 -20.06 29.69
C ALA A 40 12.56 -20.57 31.13
N ASN A 41 13.59 -21.26 31.65
CA ASN A 41 13.61 -21.75 33.03
C ASN A 41 13.56 -20.63 34.07
N ASN A 42 14.28 -19.53 33.83
CA ASN A 42 14.25 -18.37 34.73
C ASN A 42 12.83 -17.80 34.82
N TYR A 43 12.16 -17.61 33.68
CA TYR A 43 10.79 -17.13 33.66
C TYR A 43 9.82 -18.11 34.33
N ALA A 44 9.94 -19.43 34.05
CA ALA A 44 9.12 -20.46 34.68
C ALA A 44 9.21 -20.43 36.22
N ARG A 45 10.41 -20.20 36.76
CA ARG A 45 10.64 -20.07 38.21
C ARG A 45 10.06 -18.78 38.80
N SER A 46 10.22 -17.67 38.09
CA SER A 46 9.77 -16.33 38.53
C SER A 46 8.35 -16.00 38.09
N MET A 47 7.56 -16.99 37.68
CA MET A 47 6.27 -16.77 37.05
C MET A 47 5.25 -16.10 38.00
N PRO A 48 4.41 -15.18 37.49
CA PRO A 48 3.33 -14.58 38.28
C PRO A 48 2.44 -15.63 38.97
N LYS A 49 1.97 -15.33 40.19
CA LYS A 49 1.17 -16.26 41.01
C LYS A 49 -0.06 -16.81 40.29
N GLN A 50 -0.68 -16.00 39.43
CA GLN A 50 -1.85 -16.36 38.62
C GLN A 50 -1.62 -17.59 37.72
N PHE A 51 -0.37 -17.91 37.38
CA PHE A 51 -0.04 -19.05 36.52
C PHE A 51 0.56 -20.24 37.29
N LYS A 52 0.97 -20.06 38.56
CA LYS A 52 1.66 -21.10 39.35
C LYS A 52 0.79 -22.31 39.72
N GLY A 53 -0.54 -22.22 39.57
CA GLY A 53 -1.48 -23.32 39.83
C GLY A 53 -1.70 -24.28 38.65
N TYR A 54 -1.06 -24.06 37.51
CA TYR A 54 -1.36 -24.76 36.25
C TYR A 54 -0.22 -25.67 35.76
N ASN A 55 0.76 -26.03 36.60
CA ASN A 55 1.84 -26.98 36.26
C ASN A 55 2.59 -26.68 34.95
N PHE A 56 2.92 -25.41 34.70
CA PHE A 56 3.69 -25.03 33.52
C PHE A 56 5.15 -25.52 33.58
N ALA A 57 5.61 -26.15 32.50
CA ALA A 57 6.97 -26.65 32.33
C ALA A 57 7.57 -26.18 30.99
N VAL A 58 8.90 -26.07 30.95
CA VAL A 58 9.62 -25.72 29.71
C VAL A 58 9.68 -26.96 28.81
N LYS A 59 9.14 -26.84 27.59
CA LYS A 59 9.30 -27.85 26.53
C LYS A 59 10.21 -27.33 25.42
N TYR A 60 11.07 -28.21 24.94
CA TYR A 60 11.87 -27.97 23.75
C TYR A 60 10.99 -28.15 22.51
N VAL A 61 11.03 -27.17 21.62
CA VAL A 61 10.32 -27.22 20.35
C VAL A 61 11.36 -27.06 19.26
N VAL A 62 11.51 -28.13 18.46
CA VAL A 62 12.24 -28.03 17.19
C VAL A 62 11.52 -26.94 16.40
N GLN A 63 12.20 -25.83 16.13
CA GLN A 63 11.71 -24.89 15.13
C GLN A 63 11.60 -25.75 13.87
N GLN A 64 10.38 -26.05 13.44
CA GLN A 64 10.19 -26.40 12.05
C GLN A 64 10.83 -25.24 11.32
N GLU A 65 11.92 -25.50 10.59
CA GLU A 65 12.22 -24.67 9.45
C GLU A 65 10.88 -24.49 8.77
N HIS A 66 10.46 -23.26 8.54
CA HIS A 66 9.31 -23.05 7.68
C HIS A 66 9.75 -23.63 6.34
N GLN A 67 9.54 -24.92 6.12
CA GLN A 67 9.15 -25.41 4.82
C GLN A 67 7.94 -24.55 4.54
N ILE A 68 8.15 -23.53 3.74
CA ILE A 68 7.07 -22.81 3.08
C ILE A 68 6.31 -23.94 2.40
N SER A 69 5.24 -24.40 3.05
CA SER A 69 4.28 -25.32 2.48
C SER A 69 3.93 -24.70 1.14
N GLY A 70 4.25 -25.43 0.07
CA GLY A 70 4.43 -24.88 -1.26
C GLY A 70 3.37 -23.84 -1.58
N ILE A 71 3.77 -22.57 -1.56
CA ILE A 71 3.07 -21.56 -2.33
C ILE A 71 3.35 -21.95 -3.78
N SER A 72 2.53 -22.86 -4.31
CA SER A 72 2.41 -23.07 -5.74
C SER A 72 1.66 -21.87 -6.33
N HIS A 73 2.26 -20.69 -6.24
CA HIS A 73 1.92 -19.57 -7.11
C HIS A 73 3.01 -19.47 -8.17
N LYS A 74 3.03 -20.45 -9.07
CA LYS A 74 3.47 -20.20 -10.44
C LYS A 74 2.28 -19.70 -11.25
N GLU A 75 1.63 -18.63 -10.79
CA GLU A 75 0.96 -17.78 -11.77
C GLU A 75 2.06 -16.97 -12.42
N ASN A 76 2.53 -17.45 -13.57
CA ASN A 76 3.35 -16.61 -14.43
C ASN A 76 2.50 -15.39 -14.78
N LEU A 77 3.02 -14.20 -14.49
CA LEU A 77 2.38 -12.98 -14.98
C LEU A 77 2.29 -13.07 -16.52
N PRO A 78 1.15 -12.68 -17.11
CA PRO A 78 0.98 -12.73 -18.57
C PRO A 78 1.80 -11.65 -19.30
N TYR A 79 2.59 -10.87 -18.56
CA TYR A 79 3.44 -9.79 -19.05
C TYR A 79 4.78 -9.78 -18.29
N THR A 80 5.78 -9.17 -18.89
CA THR A 80 7.03 -8.86 -18.20
C THR A 80 6.93 -7.53 -17.45
N ILE A 81 7.69 -7.40 -16.36
CA ILE A 81 7.73 -6.14 -15.60
C ILE A 81 8.17 -4.95 -16.47
N PRO A 82 9.20 -5.05 -17.35
CA PRO A 82 9.56 -3.95 -18.25
C PRO A 82 8.44 -3.52 -19.19
N GLU A 83 7.69 -4.47 -19.79
CA GLU A 83 6.55 -4.15 -20.65
C GLU A 83 5.50 -3.34 -19.88
N LYS A 84 5.14 -3.78 -18.67
CA LYS A 84 4.14 -3.08 -17.86
C LYS A 84 4.61 -1.71 -17.38
N MET A 85 5.91 -1.52 -17.19
CA MET A 85 6.47 -0.21 -16.89
C MET A 85 6.37 0.77 -18.06
N GLU A 86 6.50 0.31 -19.31
CA GLU A 86 6.27 1.19 -20.47
C GLU A 86 4.81 1.60 -20.58
N GLU A 87 3.87 0.69 -20.32
CA GLU A 87 2.44 1.02 -20.28
C GLU A 87 2.12 2.08 -19.21
N LEU A 88 2.67 1.96 -18.00
CA LEU A 88 2.48 2.95 -16.94
C LEU A 88 3.06 4.32 -17.32
N LEU A 89 4.19 4.34 -18.03
CA LEU A 89 4.79 5.59 -18.52
C LEU A 89 3.92 6.25 -19.60
N ALA A 90 3.42 5.47 -20.55
CA ALA A 90 2.50 5.97 -21.58
C ALA A 90 1.23 6.55 -20.93
N LEU A 91 0.63 5.83 -19.98
CA LEU A 91 -0.51 6.32 -19.21
C LEU A 91 -0.18 7.64 -18.47
N SER A 92 1.00 7.73 -17.85
CA SER A 92 1.41 8.98 -17.19
C SER A 92 1.52 10.16 -18.16
N GLU A 93 1.96 9.94 -19.40
CA GLU A 93 2.06 10.97 -20.43
C GLU A 93 0.67 11.41 -20.93
N GLU A 94 -0.26 10.46 -21.08
CA GLU A 94 -1.65 10.72 -21.40
C GLU A 94 -2.34 11.55 -20.30
N LEU A 95 -2.14 11.18 -19.03
CA LEU A 95 -2.67 11.92 -17.88
C LEU A 95 -2.13 13.34 -17.81
N ASP A 96 -0.83 13.54 -18.05
CA ASP A 96 -0.23 14.88 -18.09
C ASP A 96 -0.84 15.74 -19.20
N SER A 97 -1.00 15.16 -20.39
CA SER A 97 -1.60 15.84 -21.54
C SER A 97 -3.06 16.20 -21.27
N ARG A 98 -3.84 15.26 -20.72
CA ARG A 98 -5.24 15.47 -20.36
C ARG A 98 -5.39 16.53 -19.27
N ARG A 99 -4.48 16.55 -18.27
CA ARG A 99 -4.46 17.57 -17.23
C ARG A 99 -4.31 18.98 -17.81
N LEU A 100 -3.37 19.17 -18.74
CA LEU A 100 -3.15 20.47 -19.39
C LEU A 100 -4.37 20.91 -20.19
N TYR A 101 -4.96 20.00 -20.95
CA TYR A 101 -6.22 20.25 -21.68
C TYR A 101 -7.34 20.68 -20.73
N LEU A 102 -7.57 19.94 -19.64
CA LEU A 102 -8.63 20.25 -18.67
C LEU A 102 -8.43 21.64 -18.03
N LEU A 103 -7.19 22.00 -17.68
CA LEU A 103 -6.90 23.32 -17.12
C LEU A 103 -7.27 24.45 -18.09
N GLN A 104 -6.95 24.28 -19.38
CA GLN A 104 -7.29 25.24 -20.42
C GLN A 104 -8.81 25.32 -20.64
N GLU A 105 -9.50 24.18 -20.73
CA GLU A 105 -10.95 24.15 -20.94
C GLU A 105 -11.74 24.68 -19.75
N ILE A 106 -11.30 24.38 -18.51
CA ILE A 106 -11.91 24.97 -17.30
C ILE A 106 -11.79 26.49 -17.36
N HIS A 107 -10.62 27.02 -17.75
CA HIS A 107 -10.43 28.46 -17.88
C HIS A 107 -11.36 29.06 -18.95
N ASN A 108 -11.47 28.43 -20.12
CA ASN A 108 -12.38 28.87 -21.19
C ASN A 108 -13.84 28.90 -20.72
N VAL A 109 -14.30 27.86 -20.02
CA VAL A 109 -15.66 27.81 -19.49
C VAL A 109 -15.88 28.83 -18.37
N GLU A 110 -14.85 29.15 -17.57
CA GLU A 110 -14.94 30.24 -16.58
C GLU A 110 -15.13 31.60 -17.25
N LEU A 111 -14.44 31.87 -18.37
CA LEU A 111 -14.67 33.08 -19.16
C LEU A 111 -16.07 33.11 -19.77
N GLU A 112 -16.54 31.99 -20.32
CA GLU A 112 -17.90 31.87 -20.87
C GLU A 112 -18.97 32.14 -19.79
N ILE A 113 -18.77 31.63 -18.57
CA ILE A 113 -19.66 31.90 -17.43
C ILE A 113 -19.73 33.41 -17.14
N VAL A 114 -18.58 34.09 -17.13
CA VAL A 114 -18.51 35.53 -16.90
C VAL A 114 -19.24 36.31 -18.01
N ASP A 115 -19.09 35.91 -19.27
CA ASP A 115 -19.83 36.52 -20.38
C ASP A 115 -21.34 36.35 -20.24
N ILE A 116 -21.81 35.17 -19.83
CA ILE A 116 -23.24 34.89 -19.59
C ILE A 116 -23.76 35.74 -18.42
N GLU A 117 -22.97 35.89 -17.36
CA GLU A 117 -23.30 36.71 -16.19
C GLU A 117 -23.41 38.19 -16.56
N HIS A 118 -22.46 38.73 -17.34
CA HIS A 118 -22.55 40.10 -17.86
C HIS A 118 -23.74 40.31 -18.80
N ALA A 119 -24.07 39.33 -19.65
CA ALA A 119 -25.26 39.40 -20.49
C ALA A 119 -26.55 39.44 -19.65
N ALA A 120 -26.59 38.77 -18.50
CA ALA A 120 -27.69 38.85 -17.56
C ALA A 120 -27.81 40.24 -16.92
N GLU A 121 -26.67 40.90 -16.66
CA GLU A 121 -26.59 42.20 -16.00
C GLU A 121 -26.95 43.37 -16.94
N PHE A 122 -26.45 43.36 -18.18
CA PHE A 122 -26.52 44.53 -19.07
C PHE A 122 -27.83 44.65 -19.84
N TYR A 123 -28.53 43.55 -20.09
CA TYR A 123 -29.74 43.55 -20.92
C TYR A 123 -31.01 43.46 -20.08
N ASN A 124 -32.04 44.21 -20.49
CA ASN A 124 -33.40 44.03 -19.96
C ASN A 124 -34.04 42.80 -20.62
N LEU A 125 -33.96 41.66 -19.94
CA LEU A 125 -34.42 40.37 -20.45
C LEU A 125 -35.90 40.13 -20.13
N ASN A 126 -36.66 39.65 -21.11
CA ASN A 126 -37.97 39.06 -20.83
C ASN A 126 -37.83 37.64 -20.25
N ALA A 127 -38.94 37.04 -19.79
CA ALA A 127 -38.92 35.73 -19.15
C ALA A 127 -38.29 34.61 -20.01
N ALA A 128 -38.57 34.59 -21.32
CA ALA A 128 -38.01 33.58 -22.22
C ALA A 128 -36.49 33.77 -22.43
N GLN A 129 -36.04 35.01 -22.58
CA GLN A 129 -34.62 35.35 -22.68
C GLN A 129 -33.88 35.06 -21.37
N GLY A 130 -34.47 35.39 -20.22
CA GLY A 130 -33.93 35.09 -18.90
C GLY A 130 -33.76 33.58 -18.68
N TYR A 131 -34.75 32.77 -19.08
CA TYR A 131 -34.62 31.30 -19.02
C TYR A 131 -33.47 30.79 -19.90
N LYS A 132 -33.27 31.37 -21.09
CA LYS A 132 -32.17 31.01 -21.98
C LYS A 132 -30.81 31.28 -21.32
N ILE A 133 -30.64 32.46 -20.72
CA ILE A 133 -29.41 32.83 -19.99
C ILE A 133 -29.17 31.89 -18.81
N TYR A 134 -30.21 31.61 -18.01
CA TYR A 134 -30.13 30.63 -16.93
C TYR A 134 -29.68 29.26 -17.43
N LYS A 135 -30.26 28.77 -18.53
CA LYS A 135 -29.93 27.45 -19.07
C LYS A 135 -28.48 27.38 -19.53
N MET A 136 -28.01 28.41 -20.24
CA MET A 136 -26.59 28.50 -20.63
C MET A 136 -25.68 28.49 -19.41
N LEU A 137 -25.98 29.31 -18.39
CA LEU A 137 -25.20 29.35 -17.15
C LEU A 137 -25.18 28.01 -16.41
N HIS A 138 -26.33 27.34 -16.35
CA HIS A 138 -26.49 26.04 -15.73
C HIS A 138 -25.63 24.98 -16.43
N ASP A 139 -25.74 24.89 -17.75
CA ASP A 139 -25.02 23.91 -18.58
C ASP A 139 -23.50 24.15 -18.49
N SER A 140 -23.03 25.41 -18.59
CA SER A 140 -21.61 25.76 -18.45
C SER A 140 -21.08 25.42 -17.04
N ARG A 141 -21.87 25.66 -15.98
CA ARG A 141 -21.47 25.30 -14.60
C ARG A 141 -21.41 23.80 -14.37
N ILE A 142 -22.31 23.01 -14.98
CA ILE A 142 -22.24 21.54 -14.95
C ILE A 142 -20.97 21.07 -15.65
N LYS A 143 -20.74 21.52 -16.89
CA LYS A 143 -19.54 21.18 -17.66
C LYS A 143 -18.26 21.50 -16.89
N ARG A 144 -18.19 22.69 -16.26
CA ARG A 144 -17.06 23.07 -15.40
C ARG A 144 -16.86 22.10 -14.25
N ARG A 145 -17.95 21.68 -13.57
CA ARG A 145 -17.87 20.76 -12.44
C ARG A 145 -17.33 19.40 -12.86
N GLU A 146 -17.86 18.82 -13.93
CA GLU A 146 -17.39 17.54 -14.47
C GLU A 146 -15.89 17.57 -14.80
N MET A 147 -15.43 18.64 -15.46
CA MET A 147 -14.00 18.80 -15.77
C MET A 147 -13.13 18.98 -14.53
N LYS A 148 -13.61 19.69 -13.50
CA LYS A 148 -12.88 19.83 -12.23
C LYS A 148 -12.81 18.52 -11.46
N ASP A 149 -13.88 17.72 -11.49
CA ASP A 149 -13.93 16.41 -10.86
C ASP A 149 -12.96 15.45 -11.54
N GLU A 150 -12.91 15.45 -12.88
CA GLU A 150 -11.92 14.68 -13.65
C GLU A 150 -10.48 15.15 -13.35
N LEU A 151 -10.24 16.47 -13.31
CA LEU A 151 -8.94 17.02 -12.95
C LEU A 151 -8.49 16.57 -11.56
N GLU A 152 -9.40 16.48 -10.60
CA GLU A 152 -9.10 16.00 -9.25
C GLU A 152 -8.78 14.50 -9.23
N GLN A 153 -9.50 13.69 -10.01
CA GLN A 153 -9.16 12.26 -10.19
C GLN A 153 -7.72 12.09 -10.72
N ILE A 154 -7.31 12.88 -11.71
CA ILE A 154 -5.95 12.86 -12.24
C ILE A 154 -4.94 13.23 -11.14
N LYS A 155 -5.23 14.25 -10.32
CA LYS A 155 -4.34 14.62 -9.20
C LYS A 155 -4.21 13.51 -8.17
N TYR A 156 -5.28 12.78 -7.85
CA TYR A 156 -5.20 11.64 -6.95
C TYR A 156 -4.28 10.54 -7.51
N LEU A 157 -4.40 10.21 -8.80
CA LEU A 157 -3.49 9.25 -9.44
C LEU A 157 -2.03 9.72 -9.36
N GLN A 158 -1.77 11.00 -9.66
CA GLN A 158 -0.44 11.59 -9.57
C GLN A 158 0.10 11.58 -8.12
N SER A 159 -0.76 11.82 -7.12
CA SER A 159 -0.38 11.73 -5.70
C SER A 159 -0.03 10.30 -5.25
N ALA A 160 -0.58 9.28 -5.93
CA ALA A 160 -0.28 7.87 -5.71
C ALA A 160 0.98 7.39 -6.45
N HIS A 161 1.87 8.32 -6.83
CA HIS A 161 3.13 8.07 -7.54
C HIS A 161 3.02 7.56 -8.98
N LEU A 162 1.89 7.78 -9.66
CA LEU A 162 1.80 7.68 -11.12
C LEU A 162 2.35 8.94 -11.79
N VAL A 163 3.53 9.39 -11.35
CA VAL A 163 4.21 10.56 -11.90
C VAL A 163 5.38 10.11 -12.77
N ARG A 164 5.48 10.69 -13.97
CA ARG A 164 6.51 10.39 -14.96
C ARG A 164 7.94 10.36 -14.40
N LYS A 165 8.29 11.28 -13.48
CA LYS A 165 9.62 11.34 -12.85
C LYS A 165 9.93 10.09 -12.02
N GLU A 166 8.96 9.64 -11.24
CA GLU A 166 9.10 8.49 -10.33
C GLU A 166 9.11 7.19 -11.13
N LEU A 167 8.22 7.07 -12.11
CA LEU A 167 8.18 5.94 -13.05
C LEU A 167 9.48 5.82 -13.87
N ASN A 168 10.06 6.94 -14.33
CA ASN A 168 11.36 6.92 -15.00
C ASN A 168 12.49 6.46 -14.06
N THR A 169 12.43 6.82 -12.78
CA THR A 169 13.39 6.36 -11.78
C THR A 169 13.27 4.85 -11.57
N ALA A 170 12.05 4.33 -11.47
CA ALA A 170 11.79 2.89 -11.39
C ALA A 170 12.27 2.16 -12.65
N LYS A 171 11.97 2.67 -13.85
CA LYS A 171 12.43 2.12 -15.14
C LYS A 171 13.96 2.00 -15.21
N ARG A 172 14.70 3.03 -14.76
CA ARG A 172 16.17 2.99 -14.69
C ARG A 172 16.67 1.90 -13.75
N SER A 173 16.08 1.79 -12.56
CA SER A 173 16.43 0.74 -11.58
C SER A 173 16.19 -0.66 -12.14
N ILE A 174 15.04 -0.89 -12.78
CA ILE A 174 14.69 -2.16 -13.43
C ILE A 174 15.68 -2.49 -14.55
N SER A 175 16.00 -1.50 -15.40
CA SER A 175 16.97 -1.68 -16.49
C SER A 175 18.37 -2.03 -15.95
N GLY A 176 18.78 -1.41 -14.84
CA GLY A 176 20.05 -1.67 -14.17
C GLY A 176 20.19 -3.08 -13.60
N MET A 177 19.07 -3.79 -13.35
CA MET A 177 19.11 -5.17 -12.86
C MET A 177 19.76 -6.13 -13.86
N LYS A 178 19.77 -5.82 -15.16
CA LYS A 178 20.46 -6.61 -16.19
C LYS A 178 21.97 -6.72 -15.92
N ASN A 179 22.56 -5.72 -15.26
CA ASN A 179 23.99 -5.64 -14.96
C ASN A 179 24.32 -6.11 -13.53
N ARG A 180 23.34 -6.67 -12.80
CA ARG A 180 23.55 -7.08 -11.41
C ARG A 180 24.52 -8.25 -11.36
N LYS A 181 25.68 -8.04 -10.75
CA LYS A 181 26.66 -9.10 -10.48
C LYS A 181 26.37 -9.76 -9.15
N TYR A 182 26.52 -11.09 -9.11
CA TYR A 182 26.44 -11.84 -7.86
C TYR A 182 27.70 -11.59 -7.03
N GLY A 183 27.54 -11.30 -5.75
CA GLY A 183 28.63 -11.21 -4.78
C GLY A 183 28.50 -12.34 -3.76
N ALA A 184 29.48 -13.23 -3.73
CA ALA A 184 29.48 -14.38 -2.82
C ALA A 184 29.55 -13.91 -1.35
N ARG A 185 28.62 -14.39 -0.52
CA ARG A 185 28.49 -13.95 0.88
C ARG A 185 29.12 -14.93 1.86
N ILE A 186 28.85 -16.23 1.66
CA ILE A 186 29.23 -17.30 2.59
C ILE A 186 30.28 -18.20 1.92
N ASN A 187 29.93 -18.87 0.82
CA ASN A 187 30.83 -19.79 0.12
C ASN A 187 31.67 -19.08 -0.94
N LYS A 188 32.50 -18.11 -0.55
CA LYS A 188 33.31 -17.31 -1.49
C LYS A 188 34.29 -18.17 -2.31
N GLU A 189 34.75 -19.25 -1.71
CA GLU A 189 35.65 -20.25 -2.27
C GLU A 189 35.11 -20.88 -3.57
N LEU A 190 33.79 -21.05 -3.70
CA LEU A 190 33.15 -21.58 -4.92
C LEU A 190 33.28 -20.64 -6.13
N PHE A 191 33.55 -19.36 -5.88
CA PHE A 191 33.60 -18.31 -6.88
C PHE A 191 35.03 -17.81 -7.11
N GLY A 192 36.05 -18.44 -6.47
CA GLY A 192 37.45 -18.05 -6.59
C GLY A 192 37.76 -16.65 -6.03
N VAL A 193 36.95 -16.19 -5.06
CA VAL A 193 37.09 -14.88 -4.36
C VAL A 193 37.37 -15.11 -2.89
#